data_AF-A0A855FQM3-F1
#
_entry.id   AF-A0A855FQM3-F1
#
_cell.length_a   1.000
_cell.length_b   1.000
_cell.length_c   1.000
_cell.angle_alpha   90.00
_cell.angle_beta   90.00
_cell.angle_gamma   90.00
#
_symmetry.space_group_name_H-M   'P 1'
#
loop_
_entity.id
_entity.type
_entity.pdbx_description
1 polymer ?
#
loop_
_entity_poly.entity_id
_entity_poly.type
_entity_poly.pdbx_seq_one_letter_code
_entity_poly.pdbx_strand_id
1 'polypeptide(L)'
;MDAEIKRIINKVFETTGVKLDRTDPLIAVLLMQYSYFDDAAAKLKIEQQEAYDAYLEQFKAKADELIDAVNRLEQNRQAMLLELLQKNEELVNQNEERVYARLKANLDNVSTNRREITFGLHLSIFVAICCAVSTIISIIRLLLL
;
A
#
# COMPACT_ATOMS: atom_id res chain seq x y z
N MET A 1 -33.76 -10.25 56.60
CA MET A 1 -34.54 -9.37 57.50
C MET A 1 -33.81 -9.02 58.80
N ASP A 2 -33.68 -9.91 59.78
CA ASP A 2 -33.28 -9.48 61.13
C ASP A 2 -31.82 -8.97 61.27
N ALA A 3 -30.92 -9.49 60.43
CA ALA A 3 -29.53 -9.04 60.32
C ALA A 3 -29.38 -7.74 59.50
N GLU A 4 -30.31 -7.49 58.59
CA GLU A 4 -30.33 -6.35 57.68
C GLU A 4 -30.86 -5.10 58.39
N ILE A 5 -31.90 -5.29 59.19
CA ILE A 5 -32.42 -4.29 60.13
C ILE A 5 -31.34 -3.89 61.15
N LYS A 6 -30.61 -4.86 61.72
CA LYS A 6 -29.48 -4.59 62.62
C LYS A 6 -28.35 -3.81 61.94
N ARG A 7 -28.04 -4.11 60.67
CA ARG A 7 -27.04 -3.35 59.90
C ARG A 7 -27.46 -1.91 59.68
N ILE A 8 -28.72 -1.67 59.32
CA ILE A 8 -29.23 -0.30 59.11
C ILE A 8 -29.25 0.47 60.43
N ILE A 9 -29.73 -0.13 61.53
CA ILE A 9 -29.70 0.48 62.87
C ILE A 9 -28.28 0.87 63.27
N ASN A 10 -27.32 -0.05 63.13
CA ASN A 10 -25.91 0.23 63.47
C ASN A 10 -25.31 1.32 62.58
N LYS A 11 -25.61 1.32 61.28
CA LYS A 11 -25.05 2.29 60.34
C LYS A 11 -25.61 3.70 60.56
N VAL A 12 -26.90 3.80 60.91
CA VAL A 12 -27.49 5.09 61.33
C VAL A 12 -26.89 5.53 62.66
N PHE A 13 -26.75 4.64 63.64
CA PHE A 13 -26.11 4.96 64.91
C PHE A 13 -24.65 5.43 64.75
N GLU A 14 -23.85 4.79 63.89
CA GLU A 14 -22.48 5.21 63.57
C GLU A 14 -22.43 6.58 62.88
N THR A 15 -23.41 6.91 62.05
CA THR A 15 -23.40 8.13 61.22
C THR A 15 -24.02 9.33 61.95
N THR A 16 -25.05 9.12 62.76
CA THR A 16 -25.83 10.19 63.38
C THR A 16 -25.82 10.15 64.91
N GLY A 17 -25.31 9.08 65.53
CA GLY A 17 -25.32 8.89 66.98
C GLY A 17 -26.70 8.54 67.57
N VAL A 18 -27.75 8.45 66.74
CA VAL A 18 -29.13 8.23 67.20
C VAL A 18 -29.41 6.74 67.32
N LYS A 19 -29.87 6.32 68.51
CA LYS A 19 -30.16 4.92 68.82
C LYS A 19 -31.60 4.59 68.41
N LEU A 20 -31.75 3.90 67.29
CA LEU A 20 -33.04 3.45 66.76
C LEU A 20 -33.37 2.04 67.26
N ASP A 21 -34.64 1.83 67.60
CA ASP A 21 -35.18 0.50 67.95
C ASP A 21 -35.95 -0.11 66.77
N ARG A 22 -36.09 -1.43 66.75
CA ARG A 22 -36.73 -2.20 65.67
C ARG A 22 -38.21 -1.88 65.48
N THR A 23 -38.86 -1.35 66.51
CA THR A 23 -40.27 -0.93 66.51
C THR A 23 -40.46 0.53 66.08
N ASP A 24 -39.36 1.27 65.85
CA ASP A 24 -39.44 2.65 65.40
C ASP A 24 -39.96 2.71 63.96
N PRO A 25 -41.04 3.45 63.66
CA PRO A 25 -41.55 3.61 62.30
C PRO A 25 -40.50 4.18 61.33
N LEU A 26 -39.47 4.88 61.81
CA LEU A 26 -38.36 5.36 60.99
C LEU A 26 -37.54 4.20 60.39
N ILE A 27 -37.43 3.07 61.09
CA ILE A 27 -36.75 1.87 60.56
C ILE A 27 -37.52 1.28 59.39
N ALA A 28 -38.85 1.29 59.42
CA ALA A 28 -39.66 0.83 58.29
C ALA A 28 -39.45 1.72 57.04
N VAL A 29 -39.38 3.04 57.23
CA VAL A 29 -39.09 3.99 56.13
C VAL A 29 -37.69 3.78 55.57
N LEU A 30 -36.68 3.62 56.43
CA LEU A 30 -35.30 3.38 56.01
C LEU A 30 -35.12 2.06 55.25
N LEU A 31 -35.82 1.00 55.67
CA LEU A 31 -35.83 -0.28 54.97
C LEU A 31 -36.48 -0.16 53.59
N MET A 32 -37.60 0.56 53.49
CA MET A 32 -38.29 0.79 52.21
C MET A 32 -37.41 1.63 51.28
N GLN A 33 -36.73 2.63 51.81
CA GLN A 33 -35.81 3.46 51.03
C GLN A 33 -34.59 2.65 50.55
N TYR A 34 -34.06 1.76 51.41
CA TYR A 34 -32.97 0.86 51.05
C TYR A 34 -33.38 -0.10 49.93
N SER A 35 -34.57 -0.70 49.99
CA SER A 35 -35.06 -1.58 48.92
C SER A 35 -35.26 -0.82 47.62
N TYR A 36 -35.78 0.41 47.66
CA TYR A 36 -35.90 1.26 46.47
C TYR A 36 -34.54 1.57 45.83
N PHE A 37 -33.51 1.85 46.63
CA PHE A 37 -32.16 2.08 46.10
C PHE A 37 -31.52 0.81 45.54
N ASP A 38 -31.76 -0.35 46.15
CA ASP A 38 -31.26 -1.63 45.66
C ASP A 38 -31.91 -2.01 44.32
N ASP A 39 -33.23 -1.84 44.20
CA ASP A 39 -33.97 -2.05 42.95
C ASP A 39 -33.54 -1.07 41.85
N ALA A 40 -33.30 0.20 42.20
CA ALA A 40 -32.80 1.20 41.26
C ALA A 40 -31.38 0.88 40.80
N ALA A 41 -30.51 0.40 41.70
CA ALA A 41 -29.15 -0.03 41.36
C ALA A 41 -29.14 -1.29 40.49
N ALA A 42 -30.06 -2.23 40.74
CA ALA A 42 -30.22 -3.44 39.92
C ALA A 42 -30.68 -3.09 38.50
N LYS A 43 -31.66 -2.19 38.35
CA LYS A 43 -32.11 -1.70 37.03
C LYS A 43 -30.99 -0.97 36.27
N LEU A 44 -30.25 -0.10 36.95
CA LEU A 44 -29.10 0.60 36.35
C LEU A 44 -28.00 -0.36 35.88
N LYS A 45 -27.75 -1.44 36.60
CA LYS A 45 -26.79 -2.47 36.17
C LYS A 45 -27.26 -3.20 34.92
N ILE A 46 -28.54 -3.54 34.84
CA ILE A 46 -29.13 -4.21 33.67
C ILE A 46 -29.05 -3.29 32.45
N GLU A 47 -29.47 -2.02 32.58
CA GLU A 47 -29.40 -1.05 31.49
C GLU A 47 -27.95 -0.77 31.04
N GLN A 48 -27.00 -0.68 31.96
CA GLN A 48 -25.59 -0.56 31.60
C GLN A 48 -25.06 -1.79 30.87
N GLN A 49 -25.48 -2.98 31.28
CA GLN A 49 -25.03 -4.22 30.68
C GLN A 49 -25.60 -4.39 29.27
N GLU A 50 -26.88 -4.08 29.06
CA GLU A 50 -27.50 -4.05 27.73
C GLU A 50 -26.83 -3.01 26.81
N ALA A 51 -26.54 -1.81 27.31
CA ALA A 51 -25.82 -0.79 26.54
C ALA A 51 -24.38 -1.20 26.21
N TYR A 52 -23.71 -1.88 27.13
CA TYR A 52 -22.35 -2.37 26.93
C TYR A 52 -22.29 -3.50 25.90
N ASP A 53 -23.24 -4.44 25.95
CA ASP A 53 -23.35 -5.53 24.98
C ASP A 53 -23.67 -5.01 23.58
N ALA A 54 -24.60 -4.05 23.47
CA ALA A 54 -24.91 -3.39 22.19
C ALA A 54 -23.70 -2.62 21.62
N TYR A 55 -22.93 -1.94 22.46
CA TYR A 55 -21.67 -1.29 22.06
C TYR A 55 -20.63 -2.32 21.59
N LEU A 56 -20.49 -3.43 22.31
CA LEU A 56 -19.54 -4.49 21.98
C LEU A 56 -19.88 -5.14 20.64
N GLU A 57 -21.17 -5.33 20.35
CA GLU A 57 -21.64 -5.87 19.07
C GLU A 57 -21.34 -4.91 17.91
N GLN A 58 -21.62 -3.61 18.07
CA GLN A 58 -21.25 -2.60 17.09
C GLN A 58 -19.74 -2.50 16.89
N PHE A 59 -18.96 -2.60 17.96
CA PHE A 59 -17.51 -2.59 17.90
C PHE A 59 -16.96 -3.79 17.12
N LYS A 60 -17.49 -5.00 17.38
CA LYS A 60 -17.13 -6.20 16.62
C LYS A 60 -17.47 -6.07 15.14
N ALA A 61 -18.69 -5.61 14.81
CA ALA A 61 -19.09 -5.37 13.43
C ALA A 61 -18.15 -4.39 12.71
N LYS A 62 -17.72 -3.33 13.40
CA LYS A 62 -16.75 -2.36 12.85
C LYS A 62 -15.34 -2.93 12.74
N ALA A 63 -14.91 -3.77 13.67
CA ALA A 63 -13.63 -4.46 13.60
C ALA A 63 -13.57 -5.43 12.42
N ASP A 64 -14.65 -6.19 12.19
CA ASP A 64 -14.76 -7.12 11.06
C ASP A 64 -14.78 -6.35 9.72
N GLU A 65 -15.52 -5.23 9.64
CA GLU A 65 -15.52 -4.35 8.48
C GLU A 65 -14.11 -3.79 8.16
N LEU A 66 -13.34 -3.44 9.20
CA LEU A 66 -11.95 -2.99 9.07
C LEU A 66 -11.03 -4.12 8.57
N ILE A 67 -11.18 -5.33 9.11
CA ILE A 67 -10.38 -6.50 8.68
C ILE A 67 -10.66 -6.80 7.21
N ASP A 68 -11.92 -6.78 6.79
CA ASP A 68 -12.31 -6.96 5.39
C ASP A 68 -11.75 -5.86 4.49
N ALA A 69 -11.79 -4.60 4.94
CA ALA A 69 -11.21 -3.48 4.20
C ALA A 69 -9.69 -3.64 4.02
N VAL A 70 -8.99 -4.10 5.06
CA VAL A 70 -7.54 -4.38 5.00
C VAL A 70 -7.24 -5.54 4.04
N ASN A 71 -8.00 -6.63 4.10
CA ASN A 71 -7.84 -7.76 3.17
C ASN A 71 -8.01 -7.33 1.72
N ARG A 72 -9.03 -6.49 1.42
CA ARG A 72 -9.23 -5.93 0.08
C ARG A 72 -8.08 -5.02 -0.34
N LEU A 73 -7.54 -4.23 0.58
CA LEU A 73 -6.39 -3.36 0.32
C LEU A 73 -5.15 -4.19 -0.02
N GLU A 74 -4.89 -5.28 0.71
CA GLU A 74 -3.76 -6.18 0.44
C GLU A 74 -3.90 -6.87 -0.92
N GLN A 75 -5.10 -7.36 -1.27
CA GLN A 75 -5.37 -7.96 -2.58
C GLN A 75 -5.13 -6.93 -3.71
N ASN A 76 -5.66 -5.71 -3.55
CA ASN A 76 -5.46 -4.65 -4.53
C ASN A 76 -3.98 -4.26 -4.66
N ARG A 77 -3.23 -4.22 -3.55
CA ARG A 77 -1.79 -3.96 -3.56
C ARG A 77 -1.03 -5.03 -4.33
N GLN A 78 -1.36 -6.31 -4.13
CA GLN A 78 -0.72 -7.41 -4.87
C GLN A 78 -1.03 -7.34 -6.37
N ALA A 79 -2.28 -7.09 -6.74
CA ALA A 79 -2.67 -6.92 -8.14
C ALA A 79 -1.94 -5.74 -8.81
N MET A 80 -1.86 -4.60 -8.13
CA MET A 80 -1.15 -3.41 -8.62
C MET A 80 0.35 -3.67 -8.79
N LEU A 81 0.98 -4.37 -7.85
CA LEU A 81 2.40 -4.74 -7.97
C LEU A 81 2.65 -5.67 -9.17
N LEU A 82 1.74 -6.62 -9.42
CA LEU A 82 1.83 -7.50 -10.58
C LEU A 82 1.68 -6.72 -11.90
N GLU A 83 0.72 -5.80 -11.97
CA GLU A 83 0.51 -4.96 -13.14
C GLU A 83 1.72 -4.05 -13.41
N LEU A 84 2.32 -3.46 -12.37
CA LEU A 84 3.54 -2.67 -12.47
C LEU A 84 4.75 -3.49 -12.94
N LEU A 85 4.88 -4.74 -12.47
CA LEU A 85 5.95 -5.64 -12.93
C LEU A 85 5.78 -5.99 -14.40
N GLN A 86 4.58 -6.37 -14.82
CA GLN A 86 4.27 -6.67 -16.22
C GLN A 86 4.54 -5.47 -17.13
N LYS A 87 4.12 -4.27 -16.71
CA LYS A 87 4.36 -3.05 -17.49
C LYS A 87 5.84 -2.72 -17.61
N ASN A 88 6.61 -2.91 -16.55
CA ASN A 88 8.06 -2.71 -16.60
C ASN A 88 8.73 -3.72 -17.52
N GLU A 89 8.32 -4.99 -17.48
CA GLU A 89 8.84 -6.03 -18.37
C GLU A 89 8.53 -5.70 -19.84
N GLU A 90 7.32 -5.23 -20.15
CA GLU A 90 6.95 -4.78 -21.48
C GLU A 90 7.80 -3.58 -21.94
N LEU A 91 8.04 -2.60 -21.07
CA LEU A 91 8.89 -1.44 -21.37
C LEU A 91 10.36 -1.84 -21.58
N VAL A 92 10.87 -2.81 -20.83
CA VAL A 92 12.21 -3.35 -21.02
C VAL A 92 12.31 -4.04 -22.37
N ASN A 93 11.38 -4.93 -22.70
CA ASN A 93 11.35 -5.64 -23.99
C ASN A 93 11.25 -4.68 -25.18
N GLN A 94 10.38 -3.67 -25.10
CA GLN A 94 10.27 -2.63 -26.14
C GLN A 94 11.55 -1.80 -26.27
N ASN A 95 12.22 -1.50 -25.16
CA ASN A 95 13.49 -0.78 -25.19
C ASN A 95 14.61 -1.64 -25.76
N GLU A 96 14.68 -2.92 -25.41
CA GLU A 96 15.63 -3.87 -26.00
C GLU A 96 15.42 -3.96 -27.51
N GLU A 97 14.19 -4.15 -27.98
CA GLU A 97 13.88 -4.22 -29.41
C GLU A 97 14.30 -2.93 -30.14
N ARG A 98 14.04 -1.76 -29.55
CA ARG A 98 14.49 -0.47 -30.09
C ARG A 98 16.01 -0.33 -30.13
N VAL A 99 16.70 -0.80 -29.09
CA VAL A 99 18.17 -0.80 -29.04
C VAL A 99 18.74 -1.74 -30.10
N TYR A 100 18.22 -2.96 -30.22
CA TYR A 100 18.61 -3.91 -31.26
C TYR A 100 18.35 -3.38 -32.66
N ALA A 101 17.19 -2.76 -32.91
CA ALA A 101 16.86 -2.15 -34.19
C ALA A 101 17.83 -1.01 -34.55
N ARG A 102 18.18 -0.14 -33.57
CA ARG A 102 19.16 0.93 -33.76
C ARG A 102 20.58 0.40 -33.98
N LEU A 103 20.99 -0.63 -33.24
CA LEU A 103 22.29 -1.27 -33.42
C LEU A 103 22.41 -1.90 -34.80
N LYS A 104 21.36 -2.59 -35.27
CA LYS A 104 21.31 -3.16 -36.62
C LYS A 104 21.40 -2.08 -37.69
N ALA A 105 20.59 -1.02 -37.59
CA ALA A 105 20.63 0.09 -38.54
C ALA A 105 22.02 0.77 -38.57
N ASN A 106 22.66 0.96 -37.41
CA ASN A 106 24.00 1.51 -37.34
C ASN A 106 25.04 0.57 -37.95
N LEU A 107 24.95 -0.74 -37.70
CA LEU A 107 25.86 -1.73 -38.28
C LEU A 107 25.73 -1.79 -39.80
N ASP A 108 24.50 -1.76 -40.30
CA ASP A 108 24.19 -1.72 -41.74
C ASP A 108 24.75 -0.44 -42.37
N ASN A 109 24.55 0.73 -41.74
CA ASN A 109 25.10 2.00 -42.20
C ASN A 109 26.65 2.00 -42.21
N VAL A 110 27.30 1.47 -41.17
CA VAL A 110 28.76 1.37 -41.11
C VAL A 110 29.30 0.42 -42.18
N SER A 111 28.62 -0.70 -42.43
CA SER A 111 29.03 -1.66 -43.46
C SER A 111 28.84 -1.11 -44.87
N THR A 112 27.78 -0.33 -45.10
CA THR A 112 27.47 0.31 -46.38
C THR A 112 28.46 1.44 -46.65
N ASN A 113 28.68 2.32 -45.67
CA ASN A 113 29.67 3.40 -45.76
C ASN A 113 31.09 2.84 -45.98
N ARG A 114 31.45 1.73 -45.32
CA ARG A 114 32.72 1.04 -45.56
C ARG A 114 32.81 0.54 -47.01
N ARG A 115 31.75 -0.06 -47.56
CA ARG A 115 31.72 -0.50 -48.96
C ARG A 115 31.88 0.67 -49.93
N GLU A 116 31.17 1.77 -49.72
CA GLU A 116 31.26 2.97 -50.56
C GLU A 116 32.67 3.57 -50.54
N ILE A 117 33.29 3.70 -49.35
CA ILE A 117 34.67 4.20 -49.22
C ILE A 117 35.66 3.27 -49.92
N THR A 118 35.53 1.95 -49.75
CA THR A 118 36.44 0.99 -50.42
C THR A 118 36.28 1.04 -51.94
N PHE A 119 35.05 1.13 -52.45
CA PHE A 119 34.79 1.23 -53.88
C PHE A 119 35.32 2.54 -54.46
N GLY A 120 35.12 3.66 -53.76
CA GLY A 120 35.67 4.96 -54.14
C GLY A 120 37.20 4.98 -54.14
N LEU A 121 37.84 4.36 -53.15
CA LEU A 121 39.30 4.20 -53.10
C LEU A 121 39.82 3.37 -54.28
N HIS A 122 39.20 2.23 -54.57
CA HIS A 122 39.59 1.39 -55.71
C HIS A 122 39.43 2.13 -57.05
N LEU A 123 38.33 2.87 -57.23
CA LEU A 123 38.10 3.66 -58.44
C LEU A 123 39.13 4.79 -58.57
N SER A 124 39.40 5.53 -57.49
CA SER A 124 40.39 6.61 -57.49
C SER A 124 41.79 6.11 -57.81
N ILE A 125 42.20 4.95 -57.25
CA ILE A 125 43.50 4.34 -57.53
C ILE A 125 43.58 3.89 -59.00
N PHE A 126 42.52 3.29 -59.54
CA PHE A 126 42.48 2.86 -60.94
C PHE A 126 42.63 4.04 -61.91
N VAL A 127 41.91 5.14 -61.67
CA VAL A 127 42.02 6.36 -62.48
C VAL A 127 43.43 6.95 -62.42
N ALA A 128 44.04 7.01 -61.23
CA ALA A 128 45.41 7.52 -61.07
C ALA A 128 46.44 6.70 -61.87
N ILE A 129 46.31 5.36 -61.87
CA ILE A 129 47.16 4.47 -62.67
C ILE A 129 46.96 4.72 -64.17
N CYS A 130 45.73 4.82 -64.66
CA CYS A 130 45.45 5.11 -66.07
C CYS A 130 46.02 6.46 -66.52
N CYS A 131 45.91 7.50 -65.70
CA CYS A 131 46.50 8.81 -65.99
C CYS A 131 48.03 8.73 -66.05
N ALA A 132 48.68 8.06 -65.10
CA ALA A 132 50.14 7.87 -65.11
C ALA A 132 50.60 7.14 -66.38
N VAL A 133 49.92 6.06 -66.78
CA VAL A 133 50.23 5.33 -68.02
C VAL A 133 50.05 6.23 -69.25
N SER A 134 48.98 7.03 -69.31
CA SER A 134 48.76 7.98 -70.41
C SER A 134 49.86 9.04 -70.52
N THR A 135 50.35 9.56 -69.40
CA THR A 135 51.48 10.50 -69.39
C THR A 135 52.77 9.86 -69.88
N ILE A 136 53.07 8.62 -69.45
CA ILE A 136 54.26 7.89 -69.89
C ILE A 136 54.20 7.61 -71.40
N ILE A 137 53.05 7.16 -71.93
CA ILE A 137 52.87 6.94 -73.36
C ILE A 137 53.06 8.25 -74.14
N SER A 138 52.54 9.36 -73.63
CA SER A 138 52.68 10.68 -74.27
C SER A 138 54.14 11.13 -74.32
N ILE A 139 54.91 10.90 -73.26
CA ILE A 139 56.35 11.21 -73.21
C ILE A 139 57.13 10.33 -74.21
N ILE A 140 56.85 9.03 -74.26
CA ILE A 140 57.50 8.11 -75.21
C ILE A 140 57.23 8.54 -76.65
N ARG A 141 55.98 8.91 -76.96
CA ARG A 141 55.60 9.37 -78.31
C ARG A 141 56.29 10.68 -78.70
N LEU A 142 56.53 11.57 -77.74
CA LEU A 142 57.26 12.82 -77.96
C LEU A 142 58.77 12.59 -78.20
N LEU A 143 59.35 11.53 -77.62
CA LEU A 143 60.77 11.21 -77.72
C LEU A 143 61.10 10.40 -79.00
N LEU A 144 60.09 9.75 -79.58
CA LEU A 144 60.18 8.98 -80.84
C LEU A 144 59.85 9.80 -82.10
N LEU A 145 59.52 11.08 -81.95
CA LEU A 145 59.27 12.04 -83.04
C LEU A 145 60.45 13.01 -83.18
#